data_AF-A0A225WWF0-F1
#
_entry.id   AF-A0A225WWF0-F1
#
_cell.length_a   1.000
_cell.length_b   1.000
_cell.length_c   1.000
_cell.angle_alpha   90.00
_cell.angle_beta   90.00
_cell.angle_gamma   90.00
#
_symmetry.space_group_name_H-M   'P 1'
#
loop_
_entity.id
_entity.type
_entity.pdbx_description
1 polymer ?
#
loop_
_entity_poly.entity_id
_entity_poly.type
_entity_poly.pdbx_seq_one_letter_code
_entity_poly.pdbx_strand_id
1 'polypeptide(L)'
;MAHNYNLLYLSKYDFVAVMEATSEGPKAATWAKQMICPQCTQPMRPNSKARHWRCCRKKAHQDGKEVQRSILVNSWFSKMKVTLPQALRLMFAWCMRAPQPQTAHMANVSERTVSDWYAACRVFCSKELLGGEFKIGGDSHIVEIDETSLKKKSKQSNMTVVRSHPLLFGTRIHSDMFATYVTERGARTHTLANNRTLASMHYDHSWVNHTINFVEPVMGTHTNAIEGLWEMHIKRHIKAMRGMTQKYLDGYIDEYMWRSWFFPPRCSPGEYMCGLVQAVIRYPKQVE
;
A
#
# COMPACT_ATOMS: atom_id res chain seq x y z
N MET A 1 -7.17 0.09 15.66
CA MET A 1 -6.68 -0.32 14.32
C MET A 1 -7.43 -1.58 13.93
N ALA A 2 -8.24 -1.54 12.87
CA ALA A 2 -8.97 -2.73 12.43
C ALA A 2 -8.02 -3.63 11.63
N HIS A 3 -7.62 -4.76 12.21
CA HIS A 3 -6.90 -5.80 11.50
C HIS A 3 -7.84 -6.43 10.47
N ASN A 4 -7.86 -5.89 9.25
CA ASN A 4 -8.83 -6.23 8.20
C ASN A 4 -8.49 -7.51 7.42
N TYR A 5 -7.43 -8.23 7.80
CA TYR A 5 -7.03 -9.48 7.17
C TYR A 5 -7.13 -10.65 8.14
N ASN A 6 -7.73 -11.73 7.67
CA ASN A 6 -7.76 -12.99 8.40
C ASN A 6 -6.39 -13.68 8.26
N LEU A 7 -5.63 -13.76 9.35
CA LEU A 7 -4.26 -14.29 9.38
C LEU A 7 -4.17 -15.76 9.85
N LEU A 8 -5.27 -16.51 9.91
CA LEU A 8 -5.32 -17.87 10.48
C LEU A 8 -4.47 -18.93 9.75
N TYR A 9 -3.81 -18.60 8.63
CA TYR A 9 -3.09 -19.54 7.77
C TYR A 9 -1.64 -19.11 7.47
N LEU A 10 -1.02 -18.36 8.37
CA LEU A 10 0.28 -17.70 8.17
C LEU A 10 1.44 -18.61 7.81
N SER A 11 1.54 -19.78 8.45
CA SER A 11 2.60 -20.78 8.18
C SER A 11 2.61 -21.27 6.73
N LYS A 12 1.54 -21.05 5.97
CA LYS A 12 1.48 -21.42 4.55
C LYS A 12 2.13 -20.41 3.61
N TYR A 13 2.42 -19.22 4.12
CA TYR A 13 2.94 -18.09 3.34
C TYR A 13 4.37 -17.71 3.75
N ASP A 14 5.04 -18.52 4.58
CA ASP A 14 6.45 -18.29 4.88
C ASP A 14 7.35 -18.61 3.66
N PHE A 15 8.61 -18.18 3.74
CA PHE A 15 9.56 -18.34 2.63
C PHE A 15 9.70 -19.80 2.21
N VAL A 16 9.85 -20.72 3.17
CA VAL A 16 10.09 -22.14 2.90
C VAL A 16 8.87 -22.76 2.22
N ALA A 17 7.68 -22.50 2.77
CA ALA A 17 6.42 -22.98 2.22
C ALA A 17 6.15 -22.45 0.80
N VAL A 18 6.44 -21.17 0.53
CA VAL A 18 6.26 -20.59 -0.81
C VAL A 18 7.28 -21.15 -1.79
N MET A 19 8.54 -21.30 -1.41
CA MET A 19 9.56 -21.84 -2.30
C MET A 19 9.35 -23.34 -2.58
N GLU A 20 8.94 -24.12 -1.58
CA GLU A 20 8.56 -25.52 -1.74
C GLU A 20 7.32 -25.67 -2.64
N ALA A 21 6.28 -24.89 -2.37
CA ALA A 21 5.06 -24.88 -3.17
C ALA A 21 5.33 -24.49 -4.63
N THR A 22 6.26 -23.57 -4.86
CA THR A 22 6.58 -23.07 -6.20
C THR A 22 7.71 -23.85 -6.88
N SER A 23 8.23 -24.92 -6.28
CA SER A 23 9.29 -25.74 -6.88
C SER A 23 8.84 -26.41 -8.18
N GLU A 24 7.57 -26.82 -8.26
CA GLU A 24 6.98 -27.50 -9.42
C GLU A 24 5.55 -27.00 -9.71
N GLY A 25 5.11 -27.01 -10.97
CA GLY A 25 3.78 -26.57 -11.38
C GLY A 25 2.60 -27.27 -10.64
N PRO A 26 2.60 -28.60 -10.48
CA PRO A 26 1.56 -29.33 -9.74
C PRO A 26 1.53 -29.03 -8.24
N LYS A 27 2.69 -28.77 -7.62
CA LYS A 27 2.80 -28.33 -6.22
C LYS A 27 2.23 -26.92 -6.06
N ALA A 28 2.53 -26.02 -7.00
CA ALA A 28 1.99 -24.66 -6.97
C ALA A 28 0.47 -24.65 -7.15
N ALA A 29 -0.04 -25.50 -8.04
CA ALA A 29 -1.47 -25.72 -8.20
C ALA A 29 -2.11 -26.29 -6.92
N THR A 30 -1.43 -27.21 -6.21
CA THR A 30 -1.90 -27.82 -4.96
C THR A 30 -1.81 -26.90 -3.75
N TRP A 31 -0.80 -26.03 -3.68
CA TRP A 31 -0.75 -24.96 -2.70
C TRP A 31 -1.87 -23.96 -2.93
N ALA A 32 -2.19 -23.66 -4.20
CA ALA A 32 -3.41 -22.96 -4.51
C ALA A 32 -4.63 -23.75 -3.98
N LYS A 33 -4.70 -25.11 -4.11
CA LYS A 33 -5.81 -26.04 -3.70
C LYS A 33 -6.39 -25.89 -2.28
N GLN A 34 -5.86 -25.01 -1.42
CA GLN A 34 -6.35 -24.78 -0.05
C GLN A 34 -7.01 -23.40 0.19
N MET A 35 -7.62 -22.82 -0.85
CA MET A 35 -8.30 -21.52 -0.77
C MET A 35 -9.58 -21.57 0.08
N ILE A 36 -9.88 -20.50 0.83
CA ILE A 36 -11.00 -20.46 1.79
C ILE A 36 -12.05 -19.45 1.34
N CYS A 37 -13.33 -19.81 1.53
CA CYS A 37 -14.44 -18.96 1.17
C CYS A 37 -14.52 -17.74 2.12
N PRO A 38 -14.60 -16.51 1.61
CA PRO A 38 -14.65 -15.30 2.46
C PRO A 38 -15.98 -15.13 3.22
N GLN A 39 -17.04 -15.84 2.82
CA GLN A 39 -18.35 -15.73 3.46
C GLN A 39 -18.63 -16.84 4.48
N CYS A 40 -18.18 -18.07 4.22
CA CYS A 40 -18.40 -19.20 5.15
C CYS A 40 -17.13 -19.74 5.80
N THR A 41 -15.97 -19.14 5.52
CA THR A 41 -14.65 -19.52 6.09
C THR A 41 -14.25 -20.99 5.91
N GLN A 42 -14.89 -21.71 4.97
CA GLN A 42 -14.63 -23.11 4.67
C GLN A 42 -13.82 -23.28 3.37
N PRO A 43 -13.02 -24.36 3.22
CA PRO A 43 -12.20 -24.63 2.03
C PRO A 43 -13.04 -24.73 0.74
N MET A 44 -12.67 -23.96 -0.28
CA MET A 44 -13.31 -23.96 -1.59
C MET A 44 -12.84 -25.15 -2.43
N ARG A 45 -13.65 -25.58 -3.40
CA ARG A 45 -13.30 -26.66 -4.33
C ARG A 45 -12.66 -26.09 -5.60
N PRO A 46 -11.51 -26.61 -6.03
CA PRO A 46 -10.89 -26.19 -7.29
C PRO A 46 -11.62 -26.82 -8.48
N ASN A 47 -11.88 -26.02 -9.52
CA ASN A 47 -12.25 -26.48 -10.85
C ASN A 47 -11.04 -26.27 -11.77
N SER A 48 -10.32 -27.36 -12.03
CA SER A 48 -9.09 -27.37 -12.84
C SER A 48 -9.33 -27.02 -14.31
N LYS A 49 -10.51 -27.36 -14.87
CA LYS A 49 -10.86 -27.03 -16.27
C LYS A 49 -11.21 -25.55 -16.45
N ALA A 50 -12.00 -24.99 -15.54
CA ALA A 50 -12.45 -23.60 -15.60
C ALA A 50 -11.49 -22.62 -14.89
N ARG A 51 -10.41 -23.13 -14.29
CA ARG A 51 -9.40 -22.36 -13.55
C ARG A 51 -10.02 -21.48 -12.45
N HIS A 52 -11.04 -21.96 -11.73
CA HIS A 52 -11.67 -21.25 -10.60
C HIS A 52 -11.92 -22.12 -9.36
N TRP A 53 -11.94 -21.47 -8.21
CA TRP A 53 -12.50 -21.91 -6.94
C TRP A 53 -13.99 -21.73 -6.90
N ARG A 54 -14.67 -22.75 -6.40
CA ARG A 54 -16.11 -22.72 -6.15
C ARG A 54 -16.39 -23.06 -4.70
N CYS A 55 -17.17 -22.20 -4.03
CA CYS A 55 -17.83 -22.55 -2.79
C CYS A 55 -19.29 -22.89 -3.09
N CYS A 56 -19.63 -24.18 -2.99
CA CYS A 56 -20.98 -24.68 -3.27
C CYS A 56 -21.97 -24.44 -2.09
N ARG A 57 -21.50 -23.90 -0.97
CA ARG A 57 -22.25 -23.78 0.30
C ARG A 57 -23.14 -22.53 0.32
N LYS A 58 -24.00 -22.40 -0.70
CA LYS A 58 -24.94 -21.27 -0.89
C LYS A 58 -25.76 -20.92 0.36
N LYS A 59 -26.16 -21.94 1.15
CA LYS A 59 -26.96 -21.78 2.37
C LYS A 59 -26.21 -21.10 3.53
N ALA A 60 -24.88 -21.11 3.51
CA ALA A 60 -24.03 -20.50 4.54
C ALA A 60 -23.57 -19.09 4.15
N HIS A 61 -24.07 -18.54 3.04
CA HIS A 61 -23.70 -17.25 2.48
C HIS A 61 -24.83 -16.25 2.73
N GLN A 62 -24.52 -15.03 3.16
CA GLN A 62 -25.52 -13.98 3.47
C GLN A 62 -26.44 -13.65 2.30
N ASP A 63 -25.93 -13.77 1.07
CA ASP A 63 -26.59 -13.47 -0.19
C ASP A 63 -27.16 -14.72 -0.90
N GLY A 64 -27.05 -15.91 -0.30
CA GLY A 64 -27.61 -17.15 -0.85
C GLY A 64 -26.97 -17.62 -2.18
N LYS A 65 -25.89 -16.96 -2.62
CA LYS A 65 -25.30 -17.14 -3.95
C LYS A 65 -24.09 -18.07 -3.91
N GLU A 66 -23.76 -18.64 -5.08
CA GLU A 66 -22.50 -19.36 -5.23
C GLU A 66 -21.35 -18.36 -5.24
N VAL A 67 -20.33 -18.59 -4.41
CA VAL A 67 -19.09 -17.81 -4.50
C VAL A 67 -18.14 -18.55 -5.42
N GLN A 68 -17.86 -17.95 -6.58
CA GLN A 68 -16.78 -18.38 -7.46
C GLN A 68 -15.63 -17.37 -7.35
N ARG A 69 -14.41 -17.85 -7.16
CA ARG A 69 -13.18 -17.04 -7.13
C ARG A 69 -12.20 -17.68 -8.06
N SER A 70 -11.54 -16.95 -8.93
CA SER A 70 -10.67 -17.64 -9.86
C SER A 70 -9.42 -18.26 -9.22
N ILE A 71 -8.92 -19.37 -9.76
CA ILE A 71 -7.60 -19.91 -9.43
C ILE A 71 -6.58 -18.88 -9.90
N LEU A 72 -6.74 -18.34 -11.12
CA LEU A 72 -5.91 -17.25 -11.71
C LEU A 72 -6.58 -16.47 -12.87
N VAL A 73 -7.84 -16.72 -13.23
CA VAL A 73 -8.54 -16.18 -14.43
C VAL A 73 -9.78 -15.30 -14.11
N ASN A 74 -9.77 -14.02 -14.49
CA ASN A 74 -10.57 -12.89 -13.96
C ASN A 74 -9.90 -12.19 -12.76
N SER A 75 -8.70 -12.62 -12.40
CA SER A 75 -7.71 -11.80 -11.69
C SER A 75 -6.63 -11.35 -12.67
N TRP A 76 -5.79 -10.40 -12.25
CA TRP A 76 -4.73 -9.79 -13.07
C TRP A 76 -3.80 -10.79 -13.79
N PHE A 77 -3.71 -12.02 -13.29
CA PHE A 77 -2.88 -13.16 -13.75
C PHE A 77 -3.35 -13.80 -15.07
N SER A 78 -4.59 -13.57 -15.50
CA SER A 78 -5.25 -14.35 -16.56
C SER A 78 -4.71 -14.15 -17.98
N LYS A 79 -4.14 -12.97 -18.24
CA LYS A 79 -3.60 -12.56 -19.54
C LYS A 79 -2.06 -12.52 -19.55
N MET A 80 -1.41 -13.01 -18.49
CA MET A 80 0.04 -12.91 -18.34
C MET A 80 0.78 -14.14 -18.87
N LYS A 81 1.95 -13.91 -19.48
CA LYS A 81 2.84 -14.95 -20.02
C LYS A 81 3.62 -15.72 -18.93
N VAL A 82 3.55 -15.28 -17.68
CA VAL A 82 4.25 -15.91 -16.56
C VAL A 82 3.47 -17.11 -16.02
N THR A 83 4.19 -18.12 -15.54
CA THR A 83 3.59 -19.28 -14.89
C THR A 83 3.16 -18.97 -13.46
N LEU A 84 2.27 -19.80 -12.89
CA LEU A 84 1.83 -19.68 -11.50
C LEU A 84 2.98 -19.68 -10.47
N PRO A 85 4.00 -20.57 -10.57
CA PRO A 85 5.18 -20.50 -9.72
C PRO A 85 5.90 -19.16 -9.78
N GLN A 86 6.11 -18.63 -10.99
CA GLN A 86 6.80 -17.35 -11.18
C GLN A 86 5.99 -16.20 -10.58
N ALA A 87 4.67 -16.19 -10.80
CA ALA A 87 3.75 -15.23 -10.23
C ALA A 87 3.83 -15.18 -8.69
N LEU A 88 3.78 -16.34 -8.03
CA LEU A 88 3.87 -16.42 -6.56
C LEU A 88 5.23 -15.96 -6.04
N ARG A 89 6.32 -16.35 -6.71
CA ARG A 89 7.67 -15.87 -6.37
C ARG A 89 7.79 -14.35 -6.51
N LEU A 90 7.20 -13.76 -7.55
CA LEU A 90 7.20 -12.31 -7.77
C LEU A 90 6.42 -11.55 -6.68
N MET A 91 5.23 -12.03 -6.33
CA MET A 91 4.44 -11.45 -5.24
C MET A 91 5.16 -11.55 -3.90
N PHE A 92 5.74 -12.73 -3.60
CA PHE A 92 6.45 -12.93 -2.35
C PHE A 92 7.74 -12.11 -2.27
N ALA A 93 8.48 -11.99 -3.38
CA ALA A 93 9.62 -11.08 -3.49
C ALA A 93 9.26 -9.62 -3.20
N TRP A 94 8.11 -9.16 -3.73
CA TRP A 94 7.59 -7.84 -3.40
C TRP A 94 7.25 -7.71 -1.91
N CYS A 95 6.65 -8.74 -1.29
CA CYS A 95 6.37 -8.76 0.15
C CYS A 95 7.65 -8.62 0.99
N MET A 96 8.74 -9.25 0.56
CA MET A 96 10.08 -9.14 1.15
C MET A 96 10.82 -7.83 0.82
N ARG A 97 10.27 -6.98 -0.07
CA ARG A 97 10.97 -5.82 -0.64
C ARG A 97 12.30 -6.19 -1.31
N ALA A 98 12.35 -7.36 -1.94
CA ALA A 98 13.55 -7.85 -2.61
C ALA A 98 13.92 -6.96 -3.82
N PRO A 99 15.22 -6.68 -4.05
CA PRO A 99 15.68 -5.92 -5.22
C PRO A 99 15.24 -6.55 -6.55
N GLN A 100 14.95 -5.70 -7.55
CA GLN A 100 14.48 -6.17 -8.87
C GLN A 100 15.44 -7.16 -9.56
N PRO A 101 16.77 -6.95 -9.58
CA PRO A 101 17.69 -7.86 -10.27
C PRO A 101 17.74 -9.24 -9.62
N GLN A 102 17.76 -9.29 -8.29
CA GLN A 102 17.74 -10.55 -7.53
C GLN A 102 16.43 -11.31 -7.78
N THR A 103 15.31 -10.59 -7.81
CA THR A 103 13.99 -11.15 -8.05
C THR A 103 13.86 -11.70 -9.47
N ALA A 104 14.39 -10.99 -10.46
CA ALA A 104 14.41 -11.41 -11.86
C ALA A 104 15.11 -12.76 -12.01
N HIS A 105 16.29 -12.91 -11.38
CA HIS A 105 17.02 -14.16 -11.34
C HIS A 105 16.24 -15.28 -10.64
N MET A 106 15.71 -15.02 -9.44
CA MET A 106 14.96 -16.02 -8.64
C MET A 106 13.68 -16.53 -9.34
N ALA A 107 12.95 -15.64 -10.01
CA ALA A 107 11.73 -15.97 -10.71
C ALA A 107 11.97 -16.39 -12.18
N ASN A 108 13.21 -16.35 -12.66
CA ASN A 108 13.57 -16.60 -14.05
C ASN A 108 12.70 -15.78 -15.03
N VAL A 109 12.65 -14.46 -14.83
CA VAL A 109 11.91 -13.49 -15.66
C VAL A 109 12.77 -12.25 -15.91
N SER A 110 12.36 -11.37 -16.82
CA SER A 110 13.06 -10.10 -17.04
C SER A 110 12.84 -9.11 -15.88
N GLU A 111 13.81 -8.22 -15.62
CA GLU A 111 13.64 -7.11 -14.66
C GLU A 111 12.41 -6.24 -15.01
N ARG A 112 12.10 -6.08 -16.29
CA ARG A 112 10.87 -5.43 -16.78
C ARG A 112 9.62 -6.09 -16.18
N THR A 113 9.57 -7.42 -16.23
CA THR A 113 8.46 -8.21 -15.68
C THR A 113 8.37 -7.99 -14.17
N VAL A 114 9.50 -8.00 -13.45
CA VAL A 114 9.51 -7.70 -12.01
C VAL A 114 8.93 -6.32 -11.72
N SER A 115 9.35 -5.31 -12.46
CA SER A 115 8.87 -3.93 -12.32
C SER A 115 7.35 -3.83 -12.48
N ASP A 116 6.82 -4.46 -13.55
CA ASP A 116 5.38 -4.48 -13.85
C ASP A 116 4.58 -5.20 -12.74
N TRP A 117 5.12 -6.29 -12.20
CA TRP A 117 4.52 -7.05 -11.09
C TRP A 117 4.52 -6.27 -9.78
N TYR A 118 5.61 -5.57 -9.47
CA TYR A 118 5.69 -4.75 -8.27
C TYR A 118 4.73 -3.55 -8.37
N ALA A 119 4.64 -2.93 -9.54
CA ALA A 119 3.65 -1.88 -9.79
C ALA A 119 2.22 -2.42 -9.63
N ALA A 120 1.93 -3.62 -10.12
CA ALA A 120 0.62 -4.25 -9.93
C ALA A 120 0.29 -4.53 -8.45
N CYS A 121 1.26 -4.97 -7.65
CA CYS A 121 1.08 -5.14 -6.20
C CYS A 121 0.70 -3.82 -5.52
N ARG A 122 1.33 -2.71 -5.93
CA ARG A 122 1.00 -1.35 -5.44
C ARG A 122 -0.41 -0.91 -5.81
N VAL A 123 -0.89 -1.24 -7.01
CA VAL A 123 -2.29 -0.95 -7.40
C VAL A 123 -3.29 -1.61 -6.44
N PHE A 124 -3.01 -2.80 -5.92
CA PHE A 124 -3.87 -3.42 -4.90
C PHE A 124 -3.81 -2.68 -3.57
N CYS A 125 -2.65 -2.12 -3.19
CA CYS A 125 -2.52 -1.26 -2.01
C CYS A 125 -3.40 -0.01 -2.15
N SER A 126 -3.34 0.67 -3.31
CA SER A 126 -4.18 1.83 -3.61
C SER A 126 -5.67 1.49 -3.50
N LYS A 127 -6.10 0.35 -4.04
CA LYS A 127 -7.51 -0.09 -3.95
C LYS A 127 -7.95 -0.38 -2.53
N GLU A 128 -7.09 -1.01 -1.72
CA GLU A 128 -7.38 -1.26 -0.31
C GLU A 128 -7.52 0.04 0.49
N LEU A 129 -6.65 1.02 0.24
CA LEU A 129 -6.74 2.33 0.87
C LEU A 129 -8.03 3.05 0.48
N LEU A 130 -8.36 3.09 -0.82
CA LEU A 130 -9.60 3.71 -1.31
C LEU A 130 -10.87 2.98 -0.84
N GLY A 131 -10.79 1.68 -0.57
CA GLY A 131 -11.90 0.88 -0.09
C GLY A 131 -12.16 1.00 1.42
N GLY A 132 -11.25 1.61 2.17
CA GLY A 132 -11.38 1.83 3.61
C GLY A 132 -11.70 3.29 3.95
N GLU A 133 -12.48 3.49 5.01
CA GLU A 133 -12.63 4.82 5.60
C GLU A 133 -11.46 5.09 6.56
N PHE A 134 -10.43 5.74 6.04
CA PHE A 134 -9.33 6.24 6.87
C PHE A 134 -9.52 7.72 7.15
N LYS A 135 -9.46 8.07 8.43
CA LYS A 135 -9.49 9.45 8.91
C LYS A 135 -8.10 9.79 9.42
N ILE A 136 -7.58 10.94 8.98
CA ILE A 136 -6.25 11.43 9.37
C ILE A 136 -6.45 12.61 10.33
N GLY A 137 -5.67 12.69 11.40
CA GLY A 137 -5.73 13.79 12.36
C GLY A 137 -6.89 13.69 13.35
N GLY A 138 -7.39 14.84 13.81
CA GLY A 138 -8.40 14.99 14.85
C GLY A 138 -7.85 15.65 16.11
N ASP A 139 -8.74 15.99 17.04
CA ASP A 139 -8.36 16.57 18.33
C ASP A 139 -7.29 15.71 18.99
N SER A 140 -6.27 16.36 19.56
CA SER A 140 -5.05 15.77 20.14
C SER A 140 -4.06 15.08 19.19
N HIS A 141 -4.26 15.10 17.87
CA HIS A 141 -3.31 14.57 16.90
C HIS A 141 -2.64 15.70 16.09
N ILE A 142 -1.31 15.61 15.99
CA ILE A 142 -0.51 16.50 15.13
C ILE A 142 -0.28 15.79 13.80
N VAL A 143 -0.61 16.45 12.71
CA VAL A 143 -0.32 16.00 11.35
C VAL A 143 0.84 16.83 10.80
N GLU A 144 2.00 16.20 10.61
CA GLU A 144 3.15 16.83 9.97
C GLU A 144 3.04 16.73 8.44
N ILE A 145 3.19 17.85 7.74
CA ILE A 145 3.25 17.94 6.28
C ILE A 145 4.61 18.50 5.90
N ASP A 146 5.30 17.81 5.01
CA ASP A 146 6.60 18.21 4.51
C ASP A 146 6.74 17.93 3.02
N GLU A 147 7.60 18.72 2.37
CA GLU A 147 8.02 18.53 1.00
C GLU A 147 9.30 17.71 0.92
N THR A 148 9.26 16.66 0.13
CA THR A 148 10.44 15.84 -0.11
C THR A 148 10.90 15.91 -1.55
N SER A 149 12.21 15.98 -1.76
CA SER A 149 12.79 15.88 -3.09
C SER A 149 13.15 14.43 -3.42
N LEU A 150 12.54 13.90 -4.49
CA LEU A 150 12.86 12.57 -5.03
C LEU A 150 13.77 12.61 -6.25
N LYS A 151 13.98 13.81 -6.84
CA LYS A 151 14.94 14.11 -7.90
C LYS A 151 15.48 15.53 -7.71
N LYS A 152 16.73 15.78 -8.13
CA LYS A 152 17.49 17.05 -8.02
C LYS A 152 16.75 18.37 -8.36
N LYS A 153 15.56 18.34 -8.99
CA LYS A 153 14.80 19.54 -9.40
C LYS A 153 13.29 19.50 -9.12
N SER A 154 12.73 18.45 -8.53
CA SER A 154 11.31 18.41 -8.17
C SER A 154 11.13 18.08 -6.69
N LYS A 155 10.35 18.93 -6.02
CA LYS A 155 9.84 18.71 -4.67
C LYS A 155 8.41 18.19 -4.77
N GLN A 156 8.03 17.32 -3.83
CA GLN A 156 6.73 16.68 -3.82
C GLN A 156 6.22 16.65 -2.40
N SER A 157 4.95 16.99 -2.23
CA SER A 157 4.28 17.06 -0.94
C SER A 157 3.38 15.85 -0.71
N ASN A 158 3.22 15.46 0.55
CA ASN A 158 2.20 14.48 0.96
C ASN A 158 0.76 15.03 0.92
N MET A 159 0.58 16.28 0.48
CA MET A 159 -0.71 16.94 0.42
C MET A 159 -1.72 16.22 -0.50
N THR A 160 -1.26 15.43 -1.48
CA THR A 160 -2.15 14.58 -2.31
C THR A 160 -2.84 13.48 -1.49
N VAL A 161 -2.15 12.88 -0.51
CA VAL A 161 -2.72 11.87 0.40
C VAL A 161 -3.75 12.51 1.34
N VAL A 162 -3.45 13.72 1.81
CA VAL A 162 -4.35 14.55 2.61
C VAL A 162 -5.60 14.97 1.82
N ARG A 163 -5.51 15.05 0.49
CA ARG A 163 -6.66 15.35 -0.38
C ARG A 163 -7.56 14.14 -0.63
N SER A 164 -7.02 12.92 -0.63
CA SER A 164 -7.80 11.69 -0.85
C SER A 164 -8.44 11.13 0.42
N HIS A 165 -7.95 11.51 1.60
CA HIS A 165 -8.53 11.14 2.90
C HIS A 165 -8.77 12.40 3.73
N PRO A 166 -10.02 12.74 4.09
CA PRO A 166 -10.31 13.99 4.78
C PRO A 166 -9.62 14.04 6.15
N LEU A 167 -8.89 15.14 6.41
CA LEU A 167 -8.46 15.45 7.76
C LEU A 167 -9.69 15.71 8.63
N LEU A 168 -9.64 15.25 9.87
CA LEU A 168 -10.69 15.54 10.82
C LEU A 168 -10.71 17.03 11.18
N PHE A 169 -11.90 17.53 11.46
CA PHE A 169 -12.12 18.88 11.96
C PHE A 169 -11.22 19.15 13.18
N GLY A 170 -10.66 20.36 13.28
CA GLY A 170 -9.82 20.76 14.42
C GLY A 170 -8.40 20.19 14.42
N THR A 171 -7.98 19.51 13.35
CA THR A 171 -6.62 18.94 13.26
C THR A 171 -5.54 20.03 13.38
N ARG A 172 -4.54 19.78 14.24
CA ARG A 172 -3.31 20.56 14.29
C ARG A 172 -2.33 20.08 13.22
N ILE A 173 -1.85 21.00 12.39
CA ILE A 173 -0.95 20.74 11.27
C ILE A 173 0.38 21.43 11.54
N HIS A 174 1.48 20.69 11.39
CA HIS A 174 2.85 21.22 11.42
C HIS A 174 3.47 21.17 10.02
N SER A 175 4.11 22.25 9.57
CA SER A 175 4.85 22.26 8.30
C SER A 175 6.18 23.02 8.34
N ASP A 176 6.96 22.91 7.26
CA ASP A 176 8.04 23.85 6.97
C ASP A 176 7.50 25.14 6.34
N MET A 177 8.38 26.12 6.11
CA MET A 177 8.05 27.38 5.42
C MET A 177 8.09 27.24 3.89
N PHE A 178 7.46 26.20 3.33
CA PHE A 178 7.36 26.05 1.90
C PHE A 178 6.19 26.84 1.30
N ALA A 179 6.43 27.47 0.14
CA ALA A 179 5.56 28.47 -0.47
C ALA A 179 4.15 27.97 -0.84
N THR A 180 3.90 26.67 -0.90
CA THR A 180 2.53 26.15 -1.13
C THR A 180 1.68 26.15 0.15
N TYR A 181 2.29 26.16 1.33
CA TYR A 181 1.59 26.17 2.62
C TYR A 181 1.69 27.51 3.33
N VAL A 182 2.87 28.15 3.25
CA VAL A 182 3.19 29.40 3.95
C VAL A 182 3.83 30.38 2.97
N THR A 183 3.22 31.55 2.79
CA THR A 183 3.83 32.67 2.04
C THR A 183 3.64 33.99 2.76
N GLU A 184 4.69 34.77 2.84
CA GLU A 184 4.63 36.15 3.34
C GLU A 184 4.56 37.11 2.16
N ARG A 185 3.55 37.99 2.16
CA ARG A 185 3.37 39.06 1.18
C ARG A 185 3.16 40.38 1.90
N GLY A 186 4.23 41.17 2.03
CA GLY A 186 4.22 42.39 2.82
C GLY A 186 3.96 42.08 4.30
N ALA A 187 2.98 42.74 4.90
CA ALA A 187 2.61 42.52 6.31
C ALA A 187 1.66 41.33 6.54
N ARG A 188 1.31 40.55 5.50
CA ARG A 188 0.36 39.44 5.60
C ARG A 188 1.06 38.10 5.37
N THR A 189 0.81 37.17 6.28
CA THR A 189 1.23 35.77 6.16
C THR A 189 0.04 34.93 5.74
N HIS A 190 0.16 34.23 4.61
CA HIS A 190 -0.83 33.27 4.11
C HIS A 190 -0.43 31.87 4.58
N THR A 191 -1.35 31.15 5.20
CA THR A 191 -1.16 29.85 5.83
C THR A 191 -2.32 28.90 5.48
N LEU A 192 -2.22 27.62 5.86
CA LEU A 192 -3.33 26.68 5.71
C LEU A 192 -4.57 27.09 6.53
N ALA A 193 -4.37 27.66 7.73
CA ALA A 193 -5.46 28.07 8.62
C ALA A 193 -6.26 29.27 8.08
N ASN A 194 -5.62 30.22 7.40
CA ASN A 194 -6.27 31.41 6.85
C ASN A 194 -6.60 31.30 5.35
N ASN A 195 -6.39 30.13 4.76
CA ASN A 195 -6.74 29.87 3.37
C ASN A 195 -8.27 29.85 3.22
N ARG A 196 -8.80 30.70 2.34
CA ARG A 196 -10.25 30.83 2.11
C ARG A 196 -10.95 29.52 1.76
N THR A 197 -10.28 28.60 1.07
CA THR A 197 -10.87 27.30 0.70
C THR A 197 -10.80 26.26 1.81
N LEU A 198 -9.94 26.47 2.81
CA LEU A 198 -9.73 25.56 3.95
C LEU A 198 -10.26 26.14 5.28
N ALA A 199 -10.66 27.41 5.31
CA ALA A 199 -11.10 28.11 6.52
C ALA A 199 -12.27 27.40 7.23
N SER A 200 -13.17 26.78 6.47
CA SER A 200 -14.30 25.99 7.02
C SER A 200 -13.90 24.69 7.71
N MET A 201 -12.65 24.25 7.58
CA MET A 201 -12.14 23.03 8.21
C MET A 201 -11.57 23.28 9.62
N HIS A 202 -11.39 24.55 10.01
CA HIS A 202 -10.87 24.96 11.32
C HIS A 202 -9.55 24.28 11.71
N TYR A 203 -8.60 24.18 10.78
CA TYR A 203 -7.26 23.67 11.09
C TYR A 203 -6.46 24.67 11.94
N ASP A 204 -5.75 24.16 12.95
CA ASP A 204 -4.67 24.88 13.63
C ASP A 204 -3.38 24.63 12.85
N HIS A 205 -2.68 25.67 12.42
CA HIS A 205 -1.49 25.53 11.58
C HIS A 205 -0.29 26.23 12.20
N SER A 206 0.72 25.44 12.54
CA SER A 206 2.01 25.91 13.02
C SER A 206 3.09 25.54 11.99
N TRP A 207 4.11 26.37 11.85
CA TRP A 207 5.20 26.11 10.91
C TRP A 207 6.57 26.50 11.47
N VAL A 208 7.62 25.92 10.92
CA VAL A 208 9.01 26.22 11.27
C VAL A 208 9.78 26.74 10.06
N ASN A 209 10.60 27.77 10.29
CA ASN A 209 11.53 28.26 9.28
C ASN A 209 12.91 27.62 9.49
N HIS A 210 13.19 26.56 8.73
CA HIS A 210 14.44 25.79 8.77
C HIS A 210 15.70 26.56 8.36
N THR A 211 15.56 27.78 7.81
CA THR A 211 16.73 28.66 7.58
C THR A 211 17.19 29.35 8.87
N ILE A 212 16.32 29.41 9.88
CA ILE A 212 16.56 30.11 11.15
C ILE A 212 16.68 29.11 12.29
N ASN A 213 15.68 28.23 12.44
CA ASN A 213 15.57 27.29 13.56
C ASN A 213 15.23 25.88 13.07
N PHE A 214 15.81 24.87 13.70
CA PHE A 214 15.47 23.45 13.46
C PHE A 214 14.16 23.03 14.16
N VAL A 215 13.87 23.66 15.30
CA VAL A 215 12.60 23.55 16.03
C VAL A 215 12.17 24.97 16.38
N GLU A 216 10.91 25.32 16.14
CA GLU A 216 10.39 26.64 16.46
C GLU A 216 10.39 26.84 17.99
N PRO A 217 11.02 27.92 18.51
CA PRO A 217 11.32 28.06 19.94
C PRO A 217 10.11 28.31 20.86
N VAL A 218 8.97 28.79 20.35
CA VAL A 218 7.81 29.17 21.18
C VAL A 218 6.82 28.02 21.32
N MET A 219 6.40 27.44 20.20
CA MET A 219 5.40 26.38 20.10
C MET A 219 6.04 24.99 19.98
N GLY A 220 7.36 24.91 19.76
CA GLY A 220 8.04 23.63 19.59
C GLY A 220 7.76 22.95 18.25
N THR A 221 7.35 23.72 17.23
CA THR A 221 6.96 23.16 15.92
C THR A 221 8.17 22.58 15.20
N HIS A 222 8.03 21.36 14.65
CA HIS A 222 9.05 20.70 13.84
C HIS A 222 8.41 19.76 12.80
N THR A 223 9.21 19.34 11.81
CA THR A 223 8.86 18.35 10.77
C THR A 223 9.77 17.12 10.80
N ASN A 224 10.47 16.90 11.93
CA ASN A 224 11.51 15.88 12.03
C ASN A 224 10.97 14.45 11.85
N ALA A 225 9.76 14.17 12.33
CA ALA A 225 9.19 12.83 12.24
C ALA A 225 8.84 12.49 10.79
N ILE A 226 8.22 13.43 10.06
CA ILE A 226 7.89 13.22 8.64
C ILE A 226 9.13 13.21 7.74
N GLU A 227 10.16 14.02 8.03
CA GLU A 227 11.44 13.98 7.34
C GLU A 227 12.14 12.62 7.50
N GLY A 228 12.19 12.12 8.75
CA GLY A 228 12.72 10.80 9.06
C GLY A 228 11.93 9.69 8.36
N LEU A 229 10.60 9.80 8.34
CA LEU A 229 9.71 8.86 7.63
C LEU A 229 10.05 8.80 6.14
N TRP A 230 10.14 9.96 5.50
CA TRP A 230 10.49 10.06 4.09
C TRP A 230 11.80 9.36 3.79
N GLU A 231 12.86 9.67 4.55
CA GLU A 231 14.19 9.19 4.20
C GLU A 231 14.37 7.70 4.51
N MET A 232 13.90 7.26 5.67
CA MET A 232 14.11 5.90 6.15
C MET A 232 13.16 4.90 5.51
N HIS A 233 11.89 5.25 5.32
CA HIS A 233 10.86 4.29 4.93
C HIS A 233 10.50 4.34 3.44
N ILE A 234 10.61 5.50 2.81
CA ILE A 234 10.20 5.70 1.42
C ILE A 234 11.41 5.83 0.48
N LYS A 235 12.27 6.83 0.67
CA LYS A 235 13.41 7.10 -0.25
C LYS A 235 14.40 5.94 -0.28
N ARG A 236 14.80 5.40 0.88
CA ARG A 236 15.70 4.25 0.94
C ARG A 236 15.15 3.04 0.20
N HIS A 237 13.85 2.77 0.33
CA HIS A 237 13.19 1.69 -0.40
C HIS A 237 13.16 1.94 -1.92
N ILE A 238 12.79 3.15 -2.35
CA ILE A 238 12.80 3.54 -3.77
C ILE A 238 14.21 3.40 -4.37
N LYS A 239 15.25 3.86 -3.64
CA LYS A 239 16.66 3.75 -4.07
C LYS A 239 17.08 2.28 -4.23
N ALA A 240 16.74 1.41 -3.28
CA ALA A 240 17.02 -0.03 -3.36
C ALA A 240 16.36 -0.71 -4.58
N MET A 241 15.24 -0.14 -5.05
CA MET A 241 14.50 -0.60 -6.23
C MET A 241 15.06 -0.09 -7.56
N ARG A 242 16.30 0.45 -7.60
CA ARG A 242 16.93 1.17 -8.73
C ARG A 242 16.23 2.47 -9.12
N GLY A 243 15.51 3.08 -8.17
CA GLY A 243 14.79 4.33 -8.39
C GLY A 243 13.43 4.15 -9.06
N MET A 244 12.78 5.27 -9.33
CA MET A 244 11.41 5.33 -9.85
C MET A 244 11.19 6.62 -10.65
N THR A 245 10.25 6.58 -11.60
CA THR A 245 9.77 7.78 -12.30
C THR A 245 8.65 8.44 -11.52
N GLN A 246 8.70 9.77 -11.35
CA GLN A 246 7.81 10.57 -10.50
C GLN A 246 6.32 10.21 -10.57
N LYS A 247 5.83 9.85 -11.76
CA LYS A 247 4.43 9.41 -12.00
C LYS A 247 3.98 8.20 -11.17
N TYR A 248 4.90 7.46 -10.55
CA TYR A 248 4.58 6.30 -9.74
C TYR A 248 4.72 6.54 -8.24
N LEU A 249 5.05 7.77 -7.78
CA LEU A 249 5.23 8.05 -6.36
C LEU A 249 4.00 7.65 -5.54
N ASP A 250 2.81 8.00 -6.00
CA ASP A 250 1.57 7.74 -5.26
C ASP A 250 1.44 6.25 -4.91
N GLY A 251 1.77 5.35 -5.85
CA GLY A 251 1.77 3.92 -5.58
C GLY A 251 2.78 3.47 -4.52
N TYR A 252 3.94 4.14 -4.39
CA TYR A 252 4.93 3.82 -3.35
C TYR A 252 4.49 4.34 -1.98
N ILE A 253 3.82 5.49 -1.94
CA ILE A 253 3.22 6.02 -0.72
C ILE A 253 2.08 5.09 -0.29
N ASP A 254 1.21 4.70 -1.22
CA ASP A 254 0.13 3.75 -0.98
C ASP A 254 0.67 2.40 -0.47
N GLU A 255 1.77 1.90 -1.03
CA GLU A 255 2.44 0.71 -0.52
C GLU A 255 2.88 0.88 0.95
N TYR A 256 3.48 2.01 1.27
CA TYR A 256 3.92 2.29 2.64
C TYR A 256 2.73 2.38 3.59
N MET A 257 1.68 3.14 3.23
CA MET A 257 0.47 3.30 4.02
C MET A 257 -0.24 1.97 4.22
N TRP A 258 -0.41 1.18 3.16
CA TRP A 258 -1.01 -0.14 3.23
C TRP A 258 -0.27 -1.05 4.21
N ARG A 259 1.07 -1.12 4.12
CA ARG A 259 1.90 -1.89 5.06
C ARG A 259 1.84 -1.36 6.49
N SER A 260 1.68 -0.06 6.68
CA SER A 260 1.67 0.56 8.01
C SER A 260 0.31 0.54 8.70
N TRP A 261 -0.79 0.61 7.94
CA TRP A 261 -2.13 0.83 8.47
C TRP A 261 -2.92 -0.47 8.63
N PHE A 262 -2.68 -1.44 7.75
CA PHE A 262 -3.41 -2.71 7.77
C PHE A 262 -2.71 -3.81 8.56
N PHE A 263 -1.44 -3.61 8.92
CA PHE A 263 -0.60 -4.62 9.55
C PHE A 263 0.04 -4.09 10.83
N PRO A 264 0.26 -4.95 11.83
CA PRO A 264 1.01 -4.58 13.02
C PRO A 264 2.48 -4.25 12.70
N PRO A 265 3.17 -3.52 13.58
CA PRO A 265 4.61 -3.31 13.47
C PRO A 265 5.37 -4.65 13.38
N ARG A 266 6.41 -4.69 12.54
CA ARG A 266 7.27 -5.87 12.32
C ARG A 266 6.57 -7.08 11.70
N CYS A 267 5.58 -6.86 10.84
CA CYS A 267 5.01 -7.94 10.04
C CYS A 267 6.04 -8.69 9.18
N SER A 268 5.88 -9.99 9.14
CA SER A 268 6.61 -10.93 8.29
C SER A 268 6.18 -10.81 6.82
N PRO A 269 7.04 -11.23 5.87
CA PRO A 269 6.66 -11.32 4.46
C PRO A 269 5.42 -12.20 4.21
N GLY A 270 5.21 -13.24 5.04
CA GLY A 270 4.04 -14.11 4.93
C GLY A 270 2.73 -13.40 5.29
N GLU A 271 2.74 -12.49 6.26
CA GLU A 271 1.59 -11.64 6.59
C GLU A 271 1.23 -10.72 5.44
N TYR A 272 2.22 -10.03 4.88
CA TYR A 272 2.00 -9.19 3.68
C TYR A 272 1.50 -10.02 2.50
N MET A 273 2.05 -11.22 2.28
CA MET A 273 1.60 -12.11 1.21
C MET A 273 0.14 -12.52 1.41
N CYS A 274 -0.24 -12.85 2.65
CA CYS A 274 -1.63 -13.21 2.99
C CYS A 274 -2.58 -12.04 2.70
N GLY A 275 -2.26 -10.84 3.16
CA GLY A 275 -3.08 -9.66 2.89
C GLY A 275 -3.12 -9.28 1.41
N LEU A 276 -2.00 -9.40 0.69
CA LEU A 276 -1.94 -9.16 -0.75
C LEU A 276 -2.81 -10.16 -1.52
N VAL A 277 -2.77 -11.44 -1.15
CA VAL A 277 -3.66 -12.47 -1.72
C VAL A 277 -5.12 -12.11 -1.44
N GLN A 278 -5.46 -11.69 -0.22
CA GLN A 278 -6.83 -11.24 0.11
C GLN A 278 -7.26 -10.02 -0.71
N ALA A 279 -6.38 -9.03 -0.93
CA ALA A 279 -6.64 -7.87 -1.77
C ALA A 279 -6.87 -8.25 -3.25
N VAL A 280 -6.05 -9.15 -3.79
CA VAL A 280 -6.22 -9.71 -5.15
C VAL A 280 -7.57 -10.39 -5.30
N ILE A 281 -8.00 -11.13 -4.27
CA ILE A 281 -9.30 -11.82 -4.26
C ILE A 281 -10.44 -10.81 -4.20
N ARG A 282 -10.30 -9.76 -3.40
CA ARG A 282 -11.32 -8.71 -3.20
C ARG A 282 -11.55 -7.88 -4.45
N TYR A 283 -10.49 -7.57 -5.20
CA TYR A 283 -10.55 -6.76 -6.43
C TYR A 283 -10.20 -7.56 -7.69
N PRO A 284 -11.09 -8.44 -8.17
CA PRO A 284 -10.90 -9.10 -9.46
C PRO A 284 -10.81 -8.04 -10.58
N LYS A 285 -10.13 -8.39 -11.68
CA LYS A 285 -10.15 -7.55 -12.88
C LYS A 285 -11.59 -7.54 -13.41
N GLN A 286 -12.18 -6.36 -13.61
CA GLN A 286 -13.40 -6.26 -14.40
C GLN A 286 -13.07 -6.69 -15.83
N VAL A 287 -13.88 -7.59 -16.36
CA VAL A 287 -13.77 -8.04 -17.74
C VAL A 287 -14.45 -6.97 -18.58
N GLU A 288 -13.65 -6.11 -19.20
CA GLU A 288 -14.04 -5.46 -20.47
C GLU A 288 -13.97 -6.50 -21.60
#